data_AF-A0C4J4-F1
#
_entry.id   AF-A0C4J4-F1
#
_cell.length_a   1.000
_cell.length_b   1.000
_cell.length_c   1.000
_cell.angle_alpha   90.00
_cell.angle_beta   90.00
_cell.angle_gamma   90.00
#
_symmetry.space_group_name_H-M   'P 1'
#
loop_
_entity.id
_entity.type
_entity.pdbx_description
1 polymer ?
#
loop_
_entity_poly.entity_id
_entity_poly.type
_entity_poly.pdbx_seq_one_letter_code
_entity_poly.pdbx_strand_id
1 'polypeptide(L)'
;MNSLSISQSPILRSLIVDPKSINLHLICVICQELVVDPKECSGCKILFCSICIFKQLEKNQSCQNCCQNIRLNDSHPIVRNLISEIQIKCINEGCSQQMQLSRLDSHLKQCEYEKTNCPHSGCNFKDCLQQMKVHQQICGYITKTCQKCKLIHKMNEEHDCLDIVIKKIKLMEKQIQQQNKIIRKLAKRLDQNEKKKNQQINDLCQHEFEQNQVMVKCDKCHLKNTQSICKKCGVCQCLECQLYEII
;
A
#
# COMPACT_ATOMS: atom_id res chain seq x y z
N MET A 1 9.04 -5.24 -14.60
CA MET A 1 9.98 -6.20 -15.24
C MET A 1 10.12 -5.76 -16.68
N ASN A 2 11.37 -5.50 -17.09
CA ASN A 2 11.73 -4.75 -18.29
C ASN A 2 10.96 -5.23 -19.53
N SER A 3 10.05 -4.38 -20.00
CA SER A 3 9.55 -4.38 -21.37
C SER A 3 10.66 -3.89 -22.31
N LEU A 4 11.79 -4.60 -22.34
CA LEU A 4 12.67 -4.57 -23.50
C LEU A 4 11.88 -5.34 -24.56
N SER A 5 11.28 -4.60 -25.48
CA SER A 5 10.56 -5.16 -26.62
C SER A 5 11.45 -6.25 -27.23
N ILE A 6 10.97 -7.50 -27.24
CA ILE A 6 11.75 -8.67 -27.67
C ILE A 6 12.29 -8.49 -29.09
N SER A 7 11.66 -7.60 -29.87
CA SER A 7 12.13 -7.01 -31.13
C SER A 7 13.55 -6.44 -31.11
N GLN A 8 14.19 -6.25 -29.94
CA GLN A 8 15.55 -5.73 -29.78
C GLN A 8 16.59 -6.77 -29.36
N SER A 9 16.21 -8.04 -29.22
CA SER A 9 17.09 -9.10 -28.72
C SER A 9 17.68 -9.97 -29.85
N PRO A 10 18.96 -10.41 -29.75
CA PRO A 10 19.59 -11.31 -30.72
C PRO A 10 18.94 -12.69 -30.88
N ILE A 11 17.92 -13.03 -30.09
CA ILE A 11 17.21 -14.32 -30.16
C ILE A 11 16.30 -14.42 -31.41
N LEU A 12 16.00 -13.30 -32.07
CA LEU A 12 14.99 -13.25 -33.15
C LEU A 12 15.20 -14.28 -34.26
N ARG A 13 16.42 -14.54 -34.71
CA ARG A 13 16.67 -15.47 -35.83
C ARG A 13 16.30 -16.91 -35.51
N SER A 14 16.45 -17.33 -34.26
CA SER A 14 16.03 -18.68 -33.81
C SER A 14 14.52 -18.86 -33.82
N LEU A 15 13.78 -17.75 -33.79
CA LEU A 15 12.31 -17.75 -33.78
C LEU A 15 11.73 -17.71 -35.19
N ILE A 16 12.51 -17.42 -36.23
CA ILE A 16 11.98 -17.31 -37.60
C ILE A 16 11.50 -18.67 -38.08
N VAL A 17 10.28 -18.71 -38.62
CA VAL A 17 9.63 -19.97 -39.06
C VAL A 17 10.41 -20.62 -40.19
N ASP A 18 10.84 -19.82 -41.16
CA ASP A 18 11.69 -20.26 -42.27
C ASP A 18 12.90 -19.32 -42.44
N PRO A 19 14.03 -19.63 -41.79
CA PRO A 19 15.21 -18.78 -41.87
C PRO A 19 15.84 -18.72 -43.26
N LYS A 20 15.54 -19.68 -44.15
CA LYS A 20 16.17 -19.76 -45.48
C LYS A 20 15.51 -18.84 -46.50
N SER A 21 14.27 -18.42 -46.27
CA SER A 21 13.57 -17.44 -47.13
C SER A 21 13.86 -15.99 -46.80
N ILE A 22 14.62 -15.70 -45.74
CA ILE A 22 15.01 -14.33 -45.39
C ILE A 22 16.04 -13.81 -46.38
N ASN A 23 15.79 -12.62 -46.91
CA ASN A 23 16.77 -11.90 -47.71
C ASN A 23 18.01 -11.54 -46.85
N LEU A 24 19.20 -11.99 -47.28
CA LEU A 24 20.47 -11.72 -46.58
C LEU A 24 20.77 -10.22 -46.41
N HIS A 25 20.21 -9.35 -47.24
CA HIS A 25 20.33 -7.90 -47.09
C HIS A 25 19.63 -7.35 -45.84
N LEU A 26 18.73 -8.11 -45.22
CA LEU A 26 18.08 -7.76 -43.95
C LEU A 26 18.88 -8.24 -42.73
N ILE A 27 20.03 -8.89 -42.93
CA ILE A 27 20.90 -9.36 -41.86
C ILE A 27 21.97 -8.29 -41.59
N CYS A 28 22.13 -7.91 -40.33
CA CYS A 28 23.18 -6.98 -39.94
C CYS A 28 24.55 -7.67 -40.00
N VAL A 29 25.51 -7.07 -40.72
CA VAL A 29 26.87 -7.62 -40.87
C VAL A 29 27.64 -7.70 -39.55
N ILE A 30 27.31 -6.85 -38.57
CA ILE A 30 28.04 -6.79 -37.29
C ILE A 30 27.61 -7.91 -36.33
N CYS A 31 26.31 -8.06 -36.08
CA CYS A 31 25.79 -9.10 -35.17
C CYS A 31 25.38 -10.39 -35.86
N GLN A 32 25.32 -10.42 -37.20
CA GLN A 32 24.87 -11.55 -38.01
C GLN A 32 23.42 -11.98 -37.72
N GLU A 33 22.62 -11.08 -37.17
CA GLU A 33 21.20 -11.29 -36.86
C GLU A 33 20.31 -10.43 -37.76
N LEU A 34 19.01 -10.75 -37.79
CA LEU A 34 18.01 -9.90 -38.45
C LEU A 34 18.09 -8.47 -37.90
N VAL A 35 18.10 -7.49 -38.80
CA VAL A 35 18.33 -6.10 -38.44
C VAL A 35 17.19 -5.52 -37.59
N VAL A 36 17.57 -4.85 -36.49
CA VAL A 36 16.66 -4.15 -35.59
C VAL A 36 16.92 -2.65 -35.65
N ASP A 37 15.86 -1.86 -35.79
CA ASP A 37 15.95 -0.41 -36.01
C ASP A 37 16.98 -0.08 -37.12
N PRO A 38 16.72 -0.55 -38.35
CA PRO A 38 17.71 -0.54 -39.43
C PRO A 38 18.20 0.85 -39.81
N LYS A 39 19.53 1.03 -39.77
CA LYS A 39 20.28 2.16 -40.31
C LYS A 39 21.01 1.74 -41.58
N GLU A 40 20.89 2.55 -42.62
CA GLU A 40 21.57 2.34 -43.91
C GLU A 40 22.81 3.22 -44.00
N CYS A 41 23.95 2.63 -44.35
CA CYS A 41 25.13 3.42 -44.72
C CYS A 41 24.94 4.06 -46.10
N SER A 42 25.13 5.38 -46.20
CA SER A 42 24.95 6.10 -47.47
C SER A 42 25.89 5.63 -48.58
N GLY A 43 27.11 5.20 -48.23
CA GLY A 43 28.15 4.77 -49.17
C GLY A 43 27.98 3.34 -49.64
N CYS A 44 27.98 2.37 -48.72
CA CYS A 44 27.94 0.95 -49.06
C CYS A 44 26.53 0.35 -49.12
N LYS A 45 25.48 1.09 -48.75
CA LYS A 45 24.07 0.66 -48.79
C LYS A 45 23.72 -0.56 -47.94
N ILE A 46 24.61 -0.94 -47.03
CA ILE A 46 24.39 -2.04 -46.09
C ILE A 46 23.54 -1.58 -44.92
N LEU A 47 22.66 -2.47 -44.46
CA LEU A 47 21.84 -2.28 -43.28
C LEU A 47 22.56 -2.77 -42.01
N PHE A 48 22.45 -1.96 -40.96
CA PHE A 48 22.98 -2.27 -39.64
C PHE A 48 21.92 -2.05 -38.59
N CYS A 49 21.99 -2.80 -37.49
CA CYS A 49 21.19 -2.44 -36.32
C CYS A 49 21.70 -1.10 -35.79
N SER A 50 20.79 -0.21 -35.41
CA SER A 50 21.11 1.11 -34.84
C SER A 50 22.19 1.00 -33.75
N ILE A 51 21.99 0.13 -32.76
CA ILE A 51 22.96 -0.11 -31.67
C ILE A 51 24.31 -0.63 -32.19
N CYS A 52 24.30 -1.54 -33.17
CA CYS A 52 25.53 -2.16 -33.70
C CYS A 52 26.41 -1.14 -34.41
N ILE A 53 25.82 -0.31 -35.27
CA ILE A 53 26.60 0.66 -36.04
C ILE A 53 27.11 1.80 -35.16
N PHE A 54 26.32 2.30 -34.21
CA PHE A 54 26.79 3.34 -33.29
C PHE A 54 27.96 2.85 -32.42
N LYS A 55 27.87 1.63 -31.87
CA LYS A 55 29.00 1.02 -31.14
C LYS A 55 30.24 0.80 -32.01
N GLN A 56 30.06 0.49 -33.30
CA GLN A 56 31.18 0.38 -34.23
C GLN A 56 31.82 1.75 -34.48
N LEU A 57 31.01 2.79 -34.68
CA LEU A 57 31.47 4.16 -34.93
C LEU A 57 32.21 4.77 -33.73
N GLU A 58 31.82 4.41 -32.51
CA GLU A 58 32.55 4.78 -31.29
C GLU A 58 33.97 4.21 -31.26
N LYS A 59 34.18 3.00 -31.80
CA LYS A 59 35.48 2.32 -31.80
C LYS A 59 36.34 2.69 -33.01
N ASN A 60 35.73 2.70 -34.18
CA ASN A 60 36.36 2.98 -35.46
C ASN A 60 35.47 3.98 -36.19
N GLN A 61 36.02 5.10 -36.66
CA GLN A 61 35.29 6.09 -37.48
C GLN A 61 34.96 5.57 -38.91
N SER A 62 34.81 4.24 -39.05
CA SER A 62 34.63 3.53 -40.31
C SER A 62 33.57 2.43 -40.18
N CYS A 63 32.89 2.16 -41.30
CA CYS A 63 31.95 1.06 -41.46
C CYS A 63 32.81 -0.16 -41.77
N GLN A 64 32.53 -1.30 -41.15
CA GLN A 64 33.33 -2.52 -41.32
C GLN A 64 33.50 -2.93 -42.80
N ASN A 65 32.57 -2.51 -43.67
CA ASN A 65 32.54 -2.88 -45.09
C ASN A 65 33.00 -1.76 -46.05
N CYS A 66 33.65 -0.70 -45.55
CA CYS A 66 34.17 0.48 -46.26
C CYS A 66 33.28 1.74 -46.20
N CYS A 67 33.92 2.82 -45.71
CA CYS A 67 34.00 4.18 -46.27
C CYS A 67 34.66 5.08 -45.20
N GLN A 68 35.71 5.83 -45.56
CA GLN A 68 36.06 7.04 -44.81
C GLN A 68 34.91 8.05 -45.00
N ASN A 69 34.46 8.72 -43.93
CA ASN A 69 33.25 9.57 -43.87
C ASN A 69 31.90 8.81 -44.03
N ILE A 70 31.37 8.32 -42.91
CA ILE A 70 30.05 7.66 -42.88
C ILE A 70 28.96 8.67 -42.64
N ARG A 71 27.93 8.60 -43.49
CA ARG A 71 26.62 9.16 -43.21
C ARG A 71 25.63 8.00 -43.06
N LEU A 72 24.92 7.97 -41.93
CA LEU A 72 23.86 7.01 -41.68
C LEU A 72 22.52 7.65 -41.99
N ASN A 73 21.72 6.95 -42.79
CA ASN A 73 20.34 7.31 -43.05
C ASN A 73 19.40 6.32 -42.37
N ASP A 74 18.18 6.76 -42.10
CA ASP A 74 17.11 5.83 -41.78
C ASP A 74 16.82 4.94 -42.99
N SER A 75 16.51 3.67 -42.73
CA SER A 75 16.11 2.75 -43.77
C SER A 75 14.80 3.18 -44.46
N HIS A 76 14.71 2.82 -45.73
CA HIS A 76 13.51 3.04 -46.53
C HIS A 76 12.28 2.36 -45.88
N PRO A 77 11.08 2.97 -45.87
CA PRO A 77 9.88 2.37 -45.27
C PRO A 77 9.59 0.93 -45.72
N ILE A 78 9.85 0.60 -46.99
CA ILE A 78 9.70 -0.76 -47.52
C ILE A 78 10.53 -1.78 -46.74
N VAL A 79 11.77 -1.44 -46.34
CA VAL A 79 12.63 -2.34 -45.55
C VAL A 79 11.99 -2.64 -44.21
N ARG A 80 11.42 -1.63 -43.55
CA ARG A 80 10.71 -1.81 -42.27
C ARG A 80 9.46 -2.67 -42.41
N ASN A 81 8.72 -2.52 -43.50
CA ASN A 81 7.55 -3.35 -43.79
C ASN A 81 7.96 -4.81 -44.04
N LEU A 82 8.99 -5.05 -44.86
CA LEU A 82 9.52 -6.39 -45.12
C LEU A 82 9.94 -7.10 -43.83
N ILE A 83 10.65 -6.40 -42.93
CA ILE A 83 11.02 -6.93 -41.61
C ILE A 83 9.78 -7.25 -40.77
N SER A 84 8.77 -6.39 -40.80
CA SER A 84 7.53 -6.53 -40.03
C SER A 84 6.67 -7.71 -40.47
N GLU A 85 6.77 -8.13 -41.74
CA GLU A 85 6.01 -9.23 -42.33
C GLU A 85 6.65 -10.61 -42.09
N ILE A 86 7.90 -10.67 -41.61
CA ILE A 86 8.61 -11.92 -41.34
C ILE A 86 7.81 -12.78 -40.35
N GLN A 87 7.62 -14.06 -40.71
CA GLN A 87 6.95 -15.04 -39.87
C GLN A 87 7.89 -15.55 -38.78
N ILE A 88 7.44 -15.46 -37.54
CA ILE A 88 8.16 -15.90 -36.35
C ILE A 88 7.28 -16.79 -35.47
N LYS A 89 7.92 -17.63 -34.67
CA LYS A 89 7.34 -18.42 -33.59
C LYS A 89 7.39 -17.60 -32.30
N CYS A 90 6.45 -17.87 -31.40
CA CYS A 90 6.50 -17.32 -30.05
C CYS A 90 7.78 -17.77 -29.31
N ILE A 91 8.36 -16.87 -28.53
CA ILE A 91 9.54 -17.14 -27.68
C ILE A 91 9.21 -17.98 -26.45
N ASN A 92 7.95 -17.99 -26.02
CA ASN A 92 7.52 -18.70 -24.82
C ASN A 92 7.45 -20.20 -25.08
N GLU A 93 8.16 -20.96 -24.26
CA GLU A 93 8.19 -22.43 -24.31
C GLU A 93 6.76 -23.00 -24.25
N GLY A 94 6.44 -23.92 -25.16
CA GLY A 94 5.12 -24.54 -25.26
C GLY A 94 4.12 -23.77 -26.14
N CYS A 95 4.38 -22.51 -26.51
CA CYS A 95 3.52 -21.79 -27.43
C CYS A 95 3.83 -22.17 -28.88
N SER A 96 2.87 -22.80 -29.57
CA SER A 96 3.01 -23.19 -30.99
C SER A 96 2.61 -22.10 -31.98
N GLN A 97 2.22 -20.92 -31.50
CA GLN A 97 1.72 -19.83 -32.34
C GLN A 97 2.81 -19.27 -33.25
N GLN A 98 2.43 -19.04 -34.50
CA GLN A 98 3.24 -18.37 -35.53
C GLN A 98 2.54 -17.08 -35.94
N MET A 99 3.31 -16.02 -36.15
CA MET A 99 2.78 -14.70 -36.48
C MET A 99 3.80 -13.83 -37.21
N GLN A 100 3.33 -12.75 -37.80
CA GLN A 100 4.19 -11.67 -38.27
C GLN A 100 4.91 -11.00 -37.10
N LEU A 101 6.17 -10.60 -37.30
CA LEU A 101 6.96 -9.88 -36.29
C LEU A 101 6.22 -8.64 -35.75
N SER A 102 5.44 -7.94 -36.59
CA SER A 102 4.59 -6.82 -36.19
C SER A 102 3.56 -7.15 -35.09
N ARG A 103 3.15 -8.42 -34.98
CA ARG A 103 2.16 -8.91 -34.00
C ARG A 103 2.79 -9.54 -32.76
N LEU A 104 4.12 -9.59 -32.67
CA LEU A 104 4.80 -10.20 -31.54
C LEU A 104 4.44 -9.51 -30.22
N ASP A 105 4.53 -8.19 -30.17
CA ASP A 105 4.31 -7.43 -28.95
C ASP A 105 2.86 -7.52 -28.46
N SER A 106 1.89 -7.61 -29.37
CA SER A 106 0.49 -7.83 -28.99
C SER A 106 0.24 -9.25 -28.51
N HIS A 107 0.85 -10.25 -29.15
CA HIS A 107 0.78 -11.64 -28.71
C HIS A 107 1.39 -11.85 -27.32
N LEU A 108 2.60 -11.34 -27.06
CA LEU A 108 3.29 -11.55 -25.77
C LEU A 108 2.47 -11.02 -24.58
N LYS A 109 1.73 -9.93 -24.76
CA LYS A 109 0.82 -9.39 -23.74
C LYS A 109 -0.34 -10.34 -23.38
N GLN A 110 -0.68 -11.27 -24.28
CA GLN A 110 -1.82 -12.18 -24.15
C GLN A 110 -1.41 -13.66 -24.20
N CYS A 111 -0.12 -13.95 -24.28
CA CYS A 111 0.39 -15.30 -24.47
C CYS A 111 0.13 -16.14 -23.22
N GLU A 112 -0.64 -17.21 -23.36
CA GLU A 112 -0.97 -18.09 -22.24
C GLU A 112 0.24 -18.82 -21.64
N TYR A 113 1.34 -18.87 -22.39
CA TYR A 113 2.60 -19.50 -22.02
C TYR A 113 3.61 -18.53 -21.37
N GLU A 114 3.26 -17.25 -21.27
CA GLU A 114 4.09 -16.26 -20.57
C GLU A 114 4.20 -16.62 -19.08
N LYS A 115 5.43 -16.80 -18.59
CA LYS A 115 5.69 -17.18 -17.19
C LYS A 115 5.53 -15.96 -16.28
N THR A 116 4.45 -15.94 -15.50
CA THR A 116 4.14 -14.85 -14.56
C THR A 116 4.34 -15.30 -13.12
N ASN A 117 4.62 -14.36 -12.22
CA ASN A 117 4.65 -14.63 -10.78
C ASN A 117 3.23 -14.59 -10.22
N CYS A 118 2.97 -15.39 -9.20
CA CYS A 118 1.71 -15.32 -8.45
C CYS A 118 1.50 -13.89 -7.89
N PRO A 119 0.30 -13.30 -8.05
CA PRO A 119 0.02 -11.94 -7.58
C PRO A 119 -0.09 -11.84 -6.05
N HIS A 120 -0.26 -12.97 -5.35
CA HIS A 120 -0.36 -12.99 -3.89
C HIS A 120 1.00 -12.76 -3.24
N SER A 121 1.10 -11.70 -2.42
CA SER A 121 2.30 -11.34 -1.67
C SER A 121 2.82 -12.50 -0.82
N GLY A 122 4.09 -12.87 -1.04
CA GLY A 122 4.77 -13.96 -0.35
C GLY A 122 4.72 -15.31 -1.06
N CYS A 123 3.95 -15.46 -2.13
CA CYS A 123 3.97 -16.65 -2.96
C CYS A 123 5.10 -16.57 -4.01
N ASN A 124 6.01 -17.55 -4.00
CA ASN A 124 7.11 -17.63 -4.98
C ASN A 124 6.77 -18.49 -6.21
N PHE A 125 5.50 -18.86 -6.38
CA PHE A 125 5.06 -19.67 -7.53
C PHE A 125 5.14 -18.85 -8.83
N LYS A 126 5.78 -19.41 -9.85
CA LYS A 126 5.94 -18.82 -11.18
C LYS A 126 5.67 -19.89 -12.23
N ASP A 127 4.70 -19.64 -13.10
CA ASP A 127 4.35 -20.54 -14.19
C ASP A 127 3.58 -19.81 -15.29
N CYS A 128 3.23 -20.52 -16.36
CA CYS A 128 2.39 -20.00 -17.44
C CYS A 128 1.02 -19.55 -16.94
N LEU A 129 0.33 -18.67 -17.67
CA LEU A 129 -0.98 -18.15 -17.28
C LEU A 129 -2.01 -19.27 -17.07
N GLN A 130 -1.94 -20.35 -17.84
CA GLN A 130 -2.85 -21.49 -17.67
C GLN A 130 -2.66 -22.17 -16.30
N GLN A 131 -1.43 -22.50 -15.93
CA GLN A 131 -1.13 -23.09 -14.63
C GLN A 131 -1.33 -22.08 -13.49
N MET A 132 -1.13 -20.79 -13.75
CA MET A 132 -1.40 -19.73 -12.80
C MET A 132 -2.88 -19.65 -12.42
N LYS A 133 -3.80 -19.85 -13.38
CA LYS A 133 -5.25 -19.91 -13.09
C LYS A 133 -5.58 -21.05 -12.13
N VAL A 134 -4.96 -22.22 -12.30
CA VAL A 134 -5.12 -23.37 -11.40
C VAL A 134 -4.51 -23.05 -10.02
N HIS A 135 -3.28 -22.55 -10.00
CA HIS A 135 -2.60 -22.15 -8.77
C HIS A 135 -3.40 -21.13 -7.96
N GLN A 136 -3.99 -20.12 -8.60
CA GLN A 136 -4.79 -19.09 -7.94
C GLN A 136 -6.01 -19.63 -7.19
N GLN A 137 -6.49 -20.84 -7.50
CA GLN A 137 -7.59 -21.47 -6.75
C GLN A 137 -7.11 -22.16 -5.47
N ILE A 138 -5.85 -22.62 -5.45
CA ILE A 138 -5.28 -23.43 -4.36
C ILE A 138 -4.15 -22.71 -3.61
N CYS A 139 -3.85 -21.47 -3.98
CA CYS A 139 -2.72 -20.72 -3.43
C CYS A 139 -2.92 -20.47 -1.92
N GLY A 140 -1.99 -20.99 -1.11
CA GLY A 140 -2.04 -20.83 0.34
C GLY A 140 -1.86 -19.39 0.82
N TYR A 141 -1.45 -18.46 -0.05
CA TYR A 141 -1.32 -17.03 0.22
C TYR A 141 -2.57 -16.21 -0.11
N ILE A 142 -3.64 -16.84 -0.61
CA ILE A 142 -4.95 -16.20 -0.77
C ILE A 142 -5.41 -15.72 0.59
N THR A 143 -5.74 -14.45 0.72
CA THR A 143 -6.30 -13.91 1.95
C THR A 143 -7.82 -13.97 1.92
N LYS A 144 -8.43 -14.39 3.04
CA LYS A 144 -9.88 -14.40 3.22
C LYS A 144 -10.24 -13.56 4.44
N THR A 145 -11.36 -12.85 4.34
CA THR A 145 -11.93 -12.12 5.46
C THR A 145 -12.83 -13.06 6.25
N CYS A 146 -12.52 -13.29 7.51
CA CYS A 146 -13.37 -14.08 8.39
C CYS A 146 -14.70 -13.32 8.63
N GLN A 147 -15.83 -13.98 8.35
CA GLN A 147 -17.15 -13.37 8.54
C GLN A 147 -17.49 -13.09 10.01
N LYS A 148 -16.96 -13.89 10.95
CA LYS A 148 -17.25 -13.78 12.38
C LYS A 148 -16.43 -12.68 13.05
N CYS A 149 -15.12 -12.66 12.85
CA CYS A 149 -14.21 -11.73 13.54
C CYS A 149 -13.71 -10.56 12.67
N LYS A 150 -14.06 -10.55 11.38
CA LYS A 150 -13.69 -9.53 10.37
C LYS A 150 -12.19 -9.38 10.11
N LEU A 151 -11.35 -10.30 10.58
CA LEU A 151 -9.91 -10.30 10.29
C LEU A 151 -9.60 -10.97 8.96
N ILE A 152 -8.58 -10.45 8.29
CA ILE A 152 -8.01 -11.00 7.06
C ILE A 152 -6.91 -11.98 7.47
N HIS A 153 -6.99 -13.23 7.00
CA HIS A 153 -5.98 -14.27 7.24
C HIS A 153 -5.72 -15.06 5.95
N LYS A 154 -4.59 -15.76 5.85
CA LYS A 154 -4.33 -16.63 4.69
C LYS A 154 -5.23 -17.86 4.72
N MET A 155 -5.55 -18.39 3.54
CA MET A 155 -6.47 -19.52 3.35
C MET A 155 -5.99 -20.78 4.08
N ASN A 156 -4.67 -20.97 4.20
CA ASN A 156 -4.07 -22.13 4.86
C ASN A 156 -3.52 -21.82 6.26
N GLU A 157 -3.72 -20.60 6.77
CA GLU A 157 -3.41 -20.30 8.17
C GLU A 157 -4.59 -20.72 9.04
N GLU A 158 -4.31 -21.53 10.07
CA GLU A 158 -5.31 -21.91 11.07
C GLU A 158 -5.87 -20.66 11.74
N HIS A 159 -7.09 -20.30 11.35
CA HIS A 159 -7.80 -19.15 11.89
C HIS A 159 -8.74 -19.59 12.99
N ASP A 160 -8.30 -19.51 14.24
CA ASP A 160 -9.19 -19.68 15.38
C ASP A 160 -9.77 -18.32 15.82
N CYS A 161 -11.05 -18.12 15.50
CA CYS A 161 -11.82 -16.97 15.96
C CYS A 161 -11.84 -16.84 17.49
N LEU A 162 -11.87 -17.96 18.22
CA LEU A 162 -11.96 -17.97 19.67
C LEU A 162 -10.69 -17.38 20.27
N ASP A 163 -9.51 -17.81 19.81
CA ASP A 163 -8.23 -17.30 20.29
C ASP A 163 -8.08 -15.79 20.13
N ILE A 164 -8.49 -15.24 18.98
CA ILE A 164 -8.47 -13.79 18.73
C ILE A 164 -9.42 -13.08 19.68
N VAL A 165 -10.64 -13.60 19.85
CA VAL A 165 -11.64 -13.00 20.73
C VAL A 165 -11.18 -13.06 22.18
N ILE A 166 -10.61 -14.18 22.63
CA ILE A 166 -10.02 -14.34 23.96
C ILE A 166 -8.87 -13.34 24.17
N LYS A 167 -7.97 -13.17 23.20
CA LYS A 167 -6.90 -12.16 23.26
C LYS A 167 -7.47 -10.75 23.37
N LYS A 168 -8.52 -10.42 22.60
CA LYS A 168 -9.21 -9.13 22.68
C LYS A 168 -9.88 -8.93 24.04
N ILE A 169 -10.57 -9.93 24.57
CA ILE A 169 -11.20 -9.88 25.91
C ILE A 169 -10.14 -9.61 26.97
N LYS A 170 -9.03 -10.35 26.96
CA LYS A 170 -7.90 -10.14 27.90
C LYS A 170 -7.32 -8.72 27.81
N LEU A 171 -7.25 -8.15 26.60
CA LEU A 171 -6.80 -6.77 26.41
C LEU A 171 -7.81 -5.77 27.00
N MET A 172 -9.10 -5.97 26.74
CA MET A 172 -10.17 -5.12 27.27
C MET A 172 -10.26 -5.21 28.80
N GLU A 173 -10.09 -6.40 29.39
CA GLU A 173 -10.02 -6.58 30.85
C GLU A 173 -8.89 -5.75 31.46
N LYS A 174 -7.70 -5.74 30.84
CA LYS A 174 -6.59 -4.88 31.26
C LYS A 174 -6.93 -3.40 31.17
N GLN A 175 -7.61 -2.97 30.11
CA GLN A 175 -8.07 -1.58 29.96
C GLN A 175 -9.08 -1.21 31.05
N ILE A 176 -10.06 -2.07 31.33
CA ILE A 176 -11.04 -1.87 32.40
C ILE A 176 -10.34 -1.77 33.77
N GLN A 177 -9.37 -2.64 34.05
CA GLN A 177 -8.59 -2.57 35.29
C GLN A 177 -7.81 -1.25 35.42
N GLN A 178 -7.24 -0.74 34.33
CA GLN A 178 -6.56 0.55 34.32
C GLN A 178 -7.55 1.70 34.58
N GLN A 179 -8.70 1.70 33.92
CA GLN A 179 -9.76 2.70 34.14
C GLN A 179 -10.26 2.67 35.59
N ASN A 180 -10.51 1.49 36.15
CA ASN A 180 -10.93 1.35 37.55
C ASN A 180 -9.90 1.91 38.54
N LYS A 181 -8.60 1.75 38.27
CA LYS A 181 -7.54 2.38 39.09
C LYS A 181 -7.61 3.91 39.03
N ILE A 182 -7.89 4.47 37.85
CA ILE A 182 -8.04 5.92 37.66
C ILE A 182 -9.28 6.42 38.41
N ILE A 183 -10.42 5.75 38.24
CA ILE A 183 -11.69 6.08 38.92
C ILE A 183 -11.49 6.10 40.44
N ARG A 184 -10.83 5.08 41.01
CA ARG A 184 -10.53 5.04 42.46
C ARG A 184 -9.67 6.21 42.92
N LYS A 185 -8.69 6.65 42.12
CA LYS A 185 -7.85 7.82 42.44
C LYS A 185 -8.66 9.11 42.38
N LEU A 186 -9.55 9.24 41.39
CA LEU A 186 -10.43 10.42 41.25
C LEU A 186 -11.43 10.51 42.41
N ALA A 187 -12.05 9.40 42.80
CA ALA A 187 -12.96 9.35 43.96
C ALA A 187 -12.28 9.85 45.25
N LYS A 188 -11.06 9.35 45.54
CA LYS A 188 -10.28 9.83 46.71
C LYS A 188 -9.99 11.33 46.68
N ARG A 189 -9.73 11.89 45.49
CA ARG A 189 -9.50 13.34 45.34
C ARG A 189 -10.77 14.15 45.56
N LEU A 190 -11.92 13.65 45.10
CA LEU A 190 -13.21 14.27 45.35
C LEU A 190 -13.52 14.28 46.85
N ASP A 191 -13.39 13.14 47.55
CA ASP A 191 -13.61 13.06 48.99
C ASP A 191 -12.68 14.02 49.77
N GLN A 192 -11.41 14.12 49.36
CA GLN A 192 -10.46 15.05 49.97
C GLN A 192 -10.85 16.51 49.71
N ASN A 193 -11.31 16.83 48.50
CA ASN A 193 -11.78 18.18 48.17
C ASN A 193 -13.06 18.54 48.94
N GLU A 194 -14.00 17.60 49.10
CA GLU A 194 -15.20 17.78 49.92
C GLU A 194 -14.83 18.02 51.39
N LYS A 195 -13.93 17.20 51.96
CA LYS A 195 -13.44 17.41 53.34
C LYS A 195 -12.77 18.76 53.52
N LYS A 196 -11.90 19.17 52.58
CA LYS A 196 -11.25 20.50 52.62
C LYS A 196 -12.27 21.63 52.51
N LYS A 197 -13.27 21.50 51.63
CA LYS A 197 -14.34 22.49 51.47
C LYS A 197 -15.18 22.60 52.75
N ASN A 198 -15.54 21.47 53.36
CA ASN A 198 -16.28 21.45 54.62
C ASN A 198 -15.45 22.02 55.78
N GLN A 199 -14.14 21.74 55.83
CA GLN A 199 -13.24 22.32 56.82
C GLN A 199 -13.12 23.84 56.64
N GLN A 200 -12.95 24.33 55.41
CA GLN A 200 -12.97 25.77 55.11
C GLN A 200 -14.28 26.44 55.52
N ILE A 201 -15.43 25.76 55.34
CA ILE A 201 -16.73 26.25 55.81
C ILE A 201 -16.78 26.31 57.34
N ASN A 202 -16.25 25.31 58.04
CA ASN A 202 -16.23 25.27 59.51
C ASN A 202 -15.28 26.32 60.11
N ASP A 203 -14.11 26.55 59.50
CA ASP A 203 -13.13 27.55 59.97
C ASP A 203 -13.66 28.99 59.82
N LEU A 204 -14.63 29.23 58.92
CA LEU A 204 -15.34 30.51 58.81
C LEU A 204 -16.31 30.77 59.98
N CYS A 205 -16.63 29.78 60.82
CA CYS A 205 -17.56 29.93 61.93
C CYS A 205 -17.07 29.28 63.23
N GLN A 206 -16.08 29.89 63.91
CA GLN A 206 -15.55 29.45 65.21
C GLN A 206 -16.27 30.07 66.43
N HIS A 207 -17.54 30.45 66.31
CA HIS A 207 -18.29 31.12 67.38
C HIS A 207 -19.52 30.30 67.78
N GLU A 208 -19.84 30.28 69.08
CA GLU A 208 -21.05 29.64 69.61
C GLU A 208 -22.30 30.25 68.96
N PHE A 209 -23.08 29.43 68.26
CA PHE A 209 -24.39 29.82 67.76
C PHE A 209 -25.36 29.90 68.93
N GLU A 210 -25.67 31.11 69.39
CA GLU A 210 -26.89 31.30 70.17
C GLU A 210 -28.09 30.98 69.27
N GLN A 211 -28.97 30.08 69.71
CA GLN A 211 -30.20 29.68 69.01
C GLN A 211 -31.23 30.82 68.98
N ASN A 212 -30.86 31.99 68.46
CA ASN A 212 -31.81 33.05 68.19
C ASN A 212 -32.49 32.73 66.86
N GLN A 213 -33.73 32.25 66.96
CA GLN A 213 -34.59 31.91 65.85
C GLN A 213 -35.00 33.18 65.08
N VAL A 214 -34.26 33.54 64.01
CA VAL A 214 -34.64 34.65 63.12
C VAL A 214 -35.24 34.08 61.84
N MET A 215 -36.40 34.59 61.42
CA MET A 215 -37.05 34.19 60.16
C MET A 215 -36.52 35.04 58.99
N VAL A 216 -35.55 34.49 58.25
CA VAL A 216 -34.99 35.09 57.03
C VAL A 216 -35.23 34.15 55.84
N LYS A 217 -35.34 34.68 54.63
CA LYS A 217 -35.44 33.87 53.41
C LYS A 217 -34.05 33.40 53.00
N CYS A 218 -33.83 32.10 52.85
CA CYS A 218 -32.52 31.58 52.41
C CYS A 218 -32.32 31.79 50.90
N ASP A 219 -31.12 32.23 50.49
CA ASP A 219 -30.85 32.55 49.09
C ASP A 219 -30.64 31.30 48.23
N LYS A 220 -30.23 30.17 48.83
CA LYS A 220 -30.07 28.90 48.10
C LYS A 220 -31.35 28.10 47.90
N CYS A 221 -32.25 28.05 48.89
CA CYS A 221 -33.50 27.27 48.79
C CYS A 221 -34.77 28.13 48.67
N HIS A 222 -34.64 29.46 48.81
CA HIS A 222 -35.72 30.46 48.73
C HIS A 222 -36.89 30.26 49.71
N LEU A 223 -36.78 29.32 50.64
CA LEU A 223 -37.76 29.09 51.70
C LEU A 223 -37.50 30.03 52.88
N LYS A 224 -38.58 30.46 53.55
CA LYS A 224 -38.49 31.13 54.86
C LYS A 224 -38.13 30.08 55.89
N ASN A 225 -37.00 30.25 56.54
CA ASN A 225 -36.55 29.32 57.55
C ASN A 225 -36.07 30.06 58.79
N THR A 226 -36.18 29.39 59.93
CA THR A 226 -35.53 29.79 61.16
C THR A 226 -34.04 29.56 61.00
N GLN A 227 -33.22 30.60 61.06
CA GLN A 227 -31.76 30.49 60.94
C GLN A 227 -31.11 30.69 62.29
N SER A 228 -30.09 29.89 62.61
CA SER A 228 -29.14 30.23 63.68
C SER A 228 -28.09 31.17 63.10
N ILE A 229 -28.04 32.41 63.58
CA ILE A 229 -27.11 33.44 63.12
C ILE A 229 -25.97 33.58 64.13
N CYS A 230 -24.73 33.45 63.67
CA CYS A 230 -23.58 33.81 64.47
C CYS A 230 -23.48 35.34 64.58
N LYS A 231 -23.72 35.89 65.78
CA LYS A 231 -23.67 37.34 66.05
C LYS A 231 -22.30 37.98 65.79
N LYS A 232 -21.22 37.18 65.72
CA LYS A 232 -19.84 37.68 65.56
C LYS A 232 -19.34 37.69 64.12
N CYS A 233 -19.75 36.75 63.26
CA CYS A 233 -19.28 36.67 61.87
C CYS A 233 -20.40 36.72 60.82
N GLY A 234 -21.67 36.84 61.22
CA GLY A 234 -22.81 36.95 60.29
C GLY A 234 -23.14 35.64 59.57
N VAL A 235 -22.37 34.56 59.78
CA VAL A 235 -22.64 33.25 59.20
C VAL A 235 -23.96 32.72 59.77
N CYS A 236 -24.87 32.32 58.90
CA CYS A 236 -26.12 31.67 59.24
C CYS A 236 -26.19 30.25 58.66
N GLN A 237 -26.92 29.36 59.33
CA GLN A 237 -27.22 28.02 58.82
C GLN A 237 -28.71 27.91 58.52
N CYS A 238 -29.04 27.51 57.29
CA CYS A 238 -30.40 27.17 56.91
C CYS A 238 -30.81 25.83 57.55
N LEU A 239 -31.86 25.80 58.38
CA LEU A 239 -32.32 24.55 59.01
C LEU A 239 -32.89 23.52 58.02
N GLU A 240 -33.29 23.94 56.81
CA GLU A 240 -33.91 23.06 55.81
C GLU A 240 -32.90 22.40 54.87
N CYS A 241 -31.95 23.16 54.31
CA CYS A 241 -30.92 22.61 53.42
C CYS A 241 -29.57 22.38 54.11
N GLN A 242 -29.45 22.77 55.38
CA GLN A 242 -28.22 22.71 56.19
C GLN A 242 -27.00 23.41 55.60
N LEU A 243 -27.19 24.26 54.58
CA LEU A 243 -26.14 25.04 53.97
C LEU A 243 -25.88 26.32 54.77
N TYR A 244 -24.61 26.69 54.85
CA TYR A 244 -24.16 27.93 55.48
C TYR A 244 -24.11 29.07 54.45
N GLU A 245 -24.51 30.27 54.88
CA GLU A 245 -24.48 31.53 54.13
C GLU A 245 -23.91 32.63 55.04
N ILE A 246 -23.35 33.69 54.48
CA ILE A 246 -22.89 34.86 55.23
C ILE A 246 -23.92 35.96 54.97
N ILE A 247 -24.56 36.46 56.03
CA ILE A 247 -25.46 37.63 55.98
C ILE A 247 -24.64 38.91 55.93
#